data_AF-A0A1I1XQC6-F1
#
_entry.id   AF-A0A1I1XQC6-F1
#
_cell.length_a   1.000
_cell.length_b   1.000
_cell.length_c   1.000
_cell.angle_alpha   90.00
_cell.angle_beta   90.00
_cell.angle_gamma   90.00
#
_symmetry.space_group_name_H-M   'P 1'
#
loop_
_entity.id
_entity.type
_entity.pdbx_description
1 polymer ?
#
loop_
_entity_poly.entity_id
_entity_poly.type
_entity_poly.pdbx_seq_one_letter_code
_entity_poly.pdbx_strand_id
1 'polypeptide(L)'
;MSTDTRSSAHTRLDFTMMYAVHDAFRRDLGRLVAAADPRTGSLRAFKAGWANLTYYLDIHHTAEDTVLWPPMRGKVGSDPERKALLDAMEAEHAVLDPLVAAVDARLAAGDTTGLPADVTALREALTAHFDHEEEAGLPLVDAVVSAKDWDAFGEEQRRRVGTKGAASFFPWLLDSAPAATEQKVLALVPGPIRLLFRKTWRPKYEKNSPWGQFSRS
;
A
#
# COMPACT_ATOMS: atom_id res chain seq x y z
N MET A 1 -34.69 -28.15 25.92
CA MET A 1 -33.89 -28.05 24.68
C MET A 1 -33.34 -26.64 24.63
N SER A 2 -32.13 -26.42 25.15
CA SER A 2 -31.44 -25.13 25.06
C SER A 2 -30.48 -25.19 23.89
N THR A 3 -30.71 -24.35 22.89
CA THR A 3 -29.77 -24.13 21.79
C THR A 3 -28.63 -23.26 22.30
N ASP A 4 -27.48 -23.89 22.49
CA ASP A 4 -26.19 -23.28 22.80
C ASP A 4 -25.70 -22.50 21.56
N THR A 5 -26.04 -21.22 21.48
CA THR A 5 -25.47 -20.30 20.49
C THR A 5 -24.03 -19.98 20.92
N ARG A 6 -23.08 -20.83 20.55
CA ARG A 6 -21.67 -20.45 20.56
C ARG A 6 -21.47 -19.40 19.47
N SER A 7 -21.56 -18.14 19.88
CA SER A 7 -20.87 -17.06 19.18
C SER A 7 -19.39 -17.43 19.17
N SER A 8 -18.88 -17.89 18.03
CA SER A 8 -17.44 -17.97 17.83
C SER A 8 -16.92 -16.55 17.94
N ALA A 9 -16.11 -16.27 18.96
CA ALA A 9 -15.47 -14.97 19.09
C ALA A 9 -14.63 -14.74 17.83
N HIS A 10 -15.15 -13.92 16.91
CA HIS A 10 -14.41 -13.48 15.74
C HIS A 10 -13.21 -12.69 16.25
N THR A 11 -12.02 -13.26 16.12
CA THR A 11 -10.80 -12.54 16.47
C THR A 11 -10.57 -11.54 15.36
N ARG A 12 -10.68 -10.25 15.69
CA ARG A 12 -10.46 -9.17 14.71
C ARG A 12 -9.10 -9.32 14.06
N LEU A 13 -9.09 -9.21 12.73
CA LEU A 13 -7.86 -9.23 11.95
C LEU A 13 -7.00 -8.00 12.30
N ASP A 14 -5.69 -8.17 12.28
CA ASP A 14 -4.74 -7.08 12.47
C ASP A 14 -4.41 -6.41 11.13
N PHE A 15 -4.98 -5.22 10.92
CA PHE A 15 -4.77 -4.41 9.72
C PHE A 15 -3.59 -3.42 9.85
N THR A 16 -2.76 -3.50 10.90
CA THR A 16 -1.63 -2.59 11.13
C THR A 16 -0.72 -2.46 9.89
N MET A 17 -0.40 -3.57 9.23
CA MET A 17 0.45 -3.55 8.03
C MET A 17 -0.26 -2.88 6.84
N MET A 18 -1.58 -3.05 6.72
CA MET A 18 -2.36 -2.47 5.63
C MET A 18 -2.37 -0.95 5.71
N TYR A 19 -2.78 -0.41 6.87
CA TYR A 19 -2.76 1.03 7.12
C TYR A 19 -1.36 1.62 6.94
N ALA A 20 -0.31 0.95 7.44
CA ALA A 20 1.05 1.43 7.28
C ALA A 20 1.49 1.51 5.80
N VAL A 21 1.06 0.55 4.97
CA VAL A 21 1.36 0.55 3.53
C VAL A 21 0.60 1.67 2.82
N HIS A 22 -0.69 1.85 3.10
CA HIS A 22 -1.50 2.92 2.50
C HIS A 22 -0.95 4.31 2.90
N ASP A 23 -0.59 4.50 4.16
CA ASP A 23 0.05 5.73 4.65
C ASP A 23 1.37 6.02 3.90
N ALA A 24 2.18 4.99 3.66
CA ALA A 24 3.42 5.12 2.92
C ALA A 24 3.19 5.52 1.45
N PHE A 25 2.15 4.97 0.80
CA PHE A 25 1.73 5.40 -0.54
C PHE A 25 1.24 6.85 -0.55
N ARG A 26 0.32 7.23 0.35
CA ARG A 26 -0.19 8.62 0.45
C ARG A 26 0.95 9.63 0.64
N ARG A 27 1.92 9.30 1.52
CA ARG A 27 3.11 10.11 1.76
C ARG A 27 3.94 10.28 0.48
N ASP A 28 4.25 9.20 -0.21
CA ASP A 28 5.11 9.24 -1.39
C ASP A 28 4.40 9.88 -2.60
N LEU A 29 3.07 9.75 -2.74
CA LEU A 29 2.28 10.50 -3.71
C LEU A 29 2.39 12.02 -3.48
N GLY A 30 2.31 12.47 -2.22
CA GLY A 30 2.56 13.88 -1.89
C GLY A 30 3.96 14.35 -2.26
N ARG A 31 4.98 13.51 -2.01
CA ARG A 31 6.36 13.79 -2.38
C ARG A 31 6.58 13.79 -3.90
N LEU A 32 5.87 12.94 -4.63
CA LEU A 32 5.90 12.91 -6.09
C LEU A 32 5.28 14.17 -6.71
N VAL A 33 4.15 14.64 -6.18
CA VAL A 33 3.57 15.94 -6.57
C VAL A 33 4.58 17.07 -6.36
N ALA A 34 5.24 17.11 -5.19
CA ALA A 34 6.27 18.11 -4.90
C ALA A 34 7.50 17.97 -5.82
N ALA A 35 7.92 16.74 -6.12
CA ALA A 35 9.06 16.47 -6.98
C ALA A 35 8.78 16.75 -8.47
N ALA A 36 7.50 16.78 -8.87
CA ALA A 36 7.08 17.14 -10.21
C ALA A 36 7.02 18.67 -10.44
N ASP A 37 6.99 19.51 -9.39
CA ASP A 37 6.89 20.97 -9.54
C ASP A 37 8.01 21.49 -10.48
N PRO A 38 7.67 22.20 -11.57
CA PRO A 38 8.66 22.61 -12.57
C PRO A 38 9.66 23.67 -12.07
N ARG A 39 9.38 24.33 -10.93
CA ARG A 39 10.21 25.39 -10.35
C ARG A 39 11.09 24.87 -9.22
N THR A 40 10.56 23.97 -8.39
CA THR A 40 11.22 23.52 -7.15
C THR A 40 11.46 22.02 -7.07
N GLY A 41 10.90 21.26 -8.01
CA GLY A 41 10.95 19.81 -8.06
C GLY A 41 12.33 19.25 -8.44
N SER A 42 12.39 17.92 -8.52
CA SER A 42 13.61 17.19 -8.86
C SER A 42 13.23 15.94 -9.64
N LEU A 43 13.48 15.97 -10.96
CA LEU A 43 13.19 14.83 -11.83
C LEU A 43 13.92 13.55 -11.39
N ARG A 44 15.12 13.69 -10.82
CA ARG A 44 15.85 12.55 -10.24
C ARG A 44 15.10 11.95 -9.06
N ALA A 45 14.60 12.80 -8.15
CA ALA A 45 13.83 12.33 -7.01
C ALA A 45 12.49 11.73 -7.46
N PHE A 46 11.81 12.38 -8.41
CA PHE A 46 10.58 11.89 -9.02
C PHE A 46 10.76 10.49 -9.61
N LYS A 47 11.76 10.27 -10.48
CA LYS A 47 12.02 8.96 -11.09
C LYS A 47 12.32 7.87 -10.05
N ALA A 48 13.10 8.19 -9.02
CA ALA A 48 13.44 7.24 -7.96
C ALA A 48 12.21 6.90 -7.09
N GLY A 49 11.41 7.90 -6.73
CA GLY A 49 10.16 7.71 -6.00
C GLY A 49 9.12 6.95 -6.80
N TRP A 50 8.99 7.27 -8.09
CA TRP A 50 8.06 6.65 -9.02
C TRP A 50 8.34 5.15 -9.18
N ALA A 51 9.61 4.79 -9.38
CA ALA A 51 10.02 3.39 -9.46
C ALA A 51 9.72 2.62 -8.16
N ASN A 52 9.82 3.26 -7.00
CA ASN A 52 9.50 2.63 -5.72
C ASN A 52 7.99 2.51 -5.49
N LEU A 53 7.23 3.58 -5.78
CA LEU A 53 5.77 3.61 -5.69
C LEU A 53 5.16 2.48 -6.54
N THR A 54 5.47 2.48 -7.84
CA THR A 54 4.92 1.49 -8.80
C THR A 54 5.31 0.06 -8.45
N TYR A 55 6.54 -0.17 -7.99
CA TYR A 55 6.97 -1.50 -7.57
C TYR A 55 6.15 -2.07 -6.40
N TYR A 56 5.90 -1.28 -5.35
CA TYR A 56 5.11 -1.77 -4.22
C TYR A 56 3.60 -1.73 -4.48
N LEU A 57 3.13 -0.79 -5.30
CA LEU A 57 1.72 -0.71 -5.68
C LEU A 57 1.30 -1.94 -6.49
N ASP A 58 2.14 -2.37 -7.45
CA ASP A 58 1.92 -3.61 -8.21
C ASP A 58 1.82 -4.83 -7.28
N ILE A 59 2.71 -4.94 -6.30
CA ILE A 59 2.71 -6.04 -5.32
C ILE A 59 1.42 -6.04 -4.49
N HIS A 60 1.00 -4.86 -4.04
CA HIS A 60 -0.17 -4.66 -3.20
C HIS A 60 -1.46 -5.01 -3.95
N HIS A 61 -1.73 -4.32 -5.07
CA HIS A 61 -2.94 -4.55 -5.87
C HIS A 61 -2.99 -5.97 -6.43
N THR A 62 -1.86 -6.52 -6.90
CA THR A 62 -1.88 -7.92 -7.38
C THR A 62 -2.23 -8.89 -6.25
N ALA A 63 -1.76 -8.66 -5.03
CA ALA A 63 -2.12 -9.53 -3.91
C ALA A 63 -3.61 -9.42 -3.56
N GLU A 64 -4.20 -8.23 -3.67
CA GLU A 64 -5.64 -8.03 -3.51
C GLU A 64 -6.45 -8.78 -4.56
N ASP A 65 -6.11 -8.53 -5.83
CA ASP A 65 -6.80 -9.10 -6.99
C ASP A 65 -6.71 -10.63 -7.04
N THR A 66 -5.57 -11.20 -6.64
CA THR A 66 -5.29 -12.62 -6.85
C THR A 66 -5.43 -13.49 -5.62
N VAL A 67 -5.34 -12.91 -4.41
CA VAL A 67 -5.35 -13.68 -3.15
C VAL A 67 -6.44 -13.23 -2.18
N LEU A 68 -6.75 -11.93 -2.10
CA LEU A 68 -7.70 -11.43 -1.12
C LEU A 68 -9.15 -11.47 -1.61
N TRP A 69 -9.45 -10.79 -2.71
CA TRP A 69 -10.83 -10.61 -3.17
C TRP A 69 -11.47 -11.86 -3.80
N PRO A 70 -10.76 -12.72 -4.55
CA PRO A 70 -11.37 -13.92 -5.13
C PRO A 70 -12.05 -14.85 -4.11
N PRO A 71 -11.41 -15.24 -2.98
CA PRO A 71 -12.11 -16.04 -1.97
C PRO A 71 -13.23 -15.26 -1.27
N MET A 72 -13.14 -13.92 -1.15
CA MET A 72 -14.23 -13.12 -0.58
C MET A 72 -15.51 -13.21 -1.43
N ARG A 73 -15.39 -13.20 -2.77
CA ARG A 73 -16.54 -13.34 -3.69
C ARG A 73 -17.35 -14.63 -3.42
N GLY A 74 -16.69 -15.72 -3.07
CA GLY A 74 -17.36 -16.96 -2.66
C GLY A 74 -18.06 -16.87 -1.30
N LYS A 75 -17.48 -16.10 -0.36
CA LYS A 75 -17.97 -16.00 1.03
C LYS A 75 -19.08 -14.99 1.23
N VAL A 76 -19.16 -13.95 0.41
CA VAL A 76 -20.27 -12.99 0.44
C VAL A 76 -21.58 -13.57 -0.11
N GLY A 77 -21.53 -14.76 -0.74
CA GLY A 77 -22.72 -15.53 -1.10
C GLY A 77 -23.60 -14.81 -2.12
N SER A 78 -24.86 -14.53 -1.78
CA SER A 78 -25.82 -13.80 -2.62
C SER A 78 -26.10 -12.37 -2.14
N ASP A 79 -25.33 -11.84 -1.19
CA ASP A 79 -25.48 -10.47 -0.69
C ASP A 79 -25.14 -9.47 -1.81
N PRO A 80 -26.13 -8.71 -2.33
CA PRO A 80 -25.91 -7.81 -3.47
C PRO A 80 -25.04 -6.60 -3.11
N GLU A 81 -25.13 -6.08 -1.88
CA GLU A 81 -24.37 -4.90 -1.46
C GLU A 81 -22.89 -5.24 -1.32
N ARG A 82 -22.57 -6.38 -0.69
CA ARG A 82 -21.17 -6.84 -0.55
C ARG A 82 -20.53 -7.21 -1.88
N LYS A 83 -21.32 -7.73 -2.83
CA LYS A 83 -20.85 -7.97 -4.20
C LYS A 83 -20.55 -6.68 -4.93
N ALA A 84 -21.48 -5.73 -4.87
CA ALA A 84 -21.29 -4.42 -5.49
C ALA A 84 -20.06 -3.69 -4.92
N LEU A 85 -19.78 -3.85 -3.61
CA LEU A 85 -18.56 -3.34 -3.00
C LEU A 85 -17.30 -3.96 -3.61
N LEU A 86 -17.23 -5.30 -3.74
CA LEU A 86 -16.09 -5.97 -4.37
C LEU A 86 -15.95 -5.60 -5.86
N ASP A 87 -17.06 -5.45 -6.57
CA ASP A 87 -17.06 -5.00 -7.97
C ASP A 87 -16.55 -3.56 -8.09
N ALA A 88 -16.88 -2.69 -7.13
CA ALA A 88 -16.38 -1.32 -7.08
C ALA A 88 -14.86 -1.28 -6.83
N MET A 89 -14.36 -2.03 -5.84
CA MET A 89 -12.92 -2.11 -5.57
C MET A 89 -12.11 -2.60 -6.79
N GLU A 90 -12.58 -3.63 -7.48
CA GLU A 90 -11.93 -4.14 -8.70
C GLU A 90 -12.03 -3.13 -9.87
N ALA A 91 -13.15 -2.43 -10.01
CA ALA A 91 -13.30 -1.38 -11.01
C ALA A 91 -12.38 -0.17 -10.74
N GLU A 92 -12.11 0.15 -9.48
CA GLU A 92 -11.18 1.22 -9.10
C GLU A 92 -9.75 0.90 -9.55
N HIS A 93 -9.27 -0.35 -9.40
CA HIS A 93 -7.98 -0.77 -9.96
C HIS A 93 -7.90 -0.51 -11.48
N ALA A 94 -8.94 -0.85 -12.23
CA ALA A 94 -8.99 -0.61 -13.67
C ALA A 94 -8.98 0.89 -14.05
N VAL A 95 -9.40 1.79 -13.16
CA VAL A 95 -9.30 3.25 -13.34
C VAL A 95 -7.89 3.76 -13.03
N LEU A 96 -7.17 3.11 -12.11
CA LEU A 96 -5.82 3.49 -11.70
C LEU A 96 -4.76 3.14 -12.76
N ASP A 97 -4.91 1.99 -13.43
CA ASP A 97 -4.00 1.52 -14.47
C ASP A 97 -3.65 2.56 -15.56
N PRO A 98 -4.63 3.22 -16.22
CA PRO A 98 -4.32 4.24 -17.21
C PRO A 98 -3.64 5.48 -16.64
N LEU A 99 -3.86 5.82 -15.36
CA LEU A 99 -3.20 6.95 -14.70
C LEU A 99 -1.71 6.65 -14.46
N VAL A 100 -1.39 5.42 -14.03
CA VAL A 100 -0.01 4.94 -13.90
C VAL A 100 0.67 4.93 -15.27
N ALA A 101 0.00 4.37 -16.29
CA ALA A 101 0.54 4.30 -17.65
C ALA A 101 0.81 5.69 -18.27
N ALA A 102 0.01 6.70 -17.95
CA ALA A 102 0.23 8.06 -18.42
C ALA A 102 1.56 8.65 -17.89
N VAL A 103 1.84 8.47 -16.60
CA VAL A 103 3.10 8.92 -15.99
C VAL A 103 4.29 8.15 -16.58
N ASP A 104 4.17 6.84 -16.76
CA ASP A 104 5.22 6.01 -17.40
C ASP A 104 5.53 6.47 -18.83
N ALA A 105 4.49 6.72 -19.64
CA ALA A 105 4.65 7.18 -21.01
C ALA A 105 5.38 8.53 -21.08
N ARG A 106 5.08 9.46 -20.17
CA ARG A 106 5.78 10.75 -20.07
C ARG A 106 7.24 10.59 -19.69
N LEU A 107 7.52 9.76 -18.69
CA LEU A 107 8.90 9.49 -18.26
C LEU A 107 9.73 8.86 -19.38
N ALA A 108 9.13 7.97 -20.17
CA ALA A 108 9.76 7.35 -21.33
C ALA A 108 10.01 8.36 -22.48
N ALA A 109 9.06 9.27 -22.72
CA ALA A 109 9.18 10.32 -23.72
C ALA A 109 10.14 11.46 -23.30
N GLY A 110 10.53 11.53 -22.02
CA GLY A 110 11.27 12.66 -21.48
C GLY A 110 10.43 13.95 -21.37
N ASP A 111 9.10 13.84 -21.47
CA ASP A 111 8.18 14.95 -21.33
C ASP A 111 7.82 15.17 -19.86
N THR A 112 8.38 16.21 -19.26
CA THR A 112 8.11 16.56 -17.87
C THR A 112 6.97 17.56 -17.70
N THR A 113 6.41 18.10 -18.80
CA THR A 113 5.49 19.26 -18.72
C THR A 113 4.14 18.90 -18.09
N GLY A 114 3.64 17.68 -18.35
CA GLY A 114 2.39 17.19 -17.78
C GLY A 114 2.54 16.32 -16.54
N LEU A 115 3.76 16.00 -16.09
CA LEU A 115 3.97 15.21 -14.87
C LEU A 115 3.23 15.76 -13.63
N PRO A 116 3.20 17.08 -13.37
CA PRO A 116 2.45 17.62 -12.23
C PRO A 116 0.96 17.29 -12.26
N ALA A 117 0.34 17.40 -13.44
CA ALA A 117 -1.09 17.15 -13.60
C ALA A 117 -1.40 15.66 -13.45
N ASP A 118 -0.66 14.81 -14.15
CA ASP A 118 -0.88 13.36 -14.13
C ASP A 118 -0.67 12.77 -12.73
N VAL A 119 0.39 13.18 -12.02
CA VAL A 119 0.65 12.65 -10.68
C VAL A 119 -0.30 13.21 -9.61
N THR A 120 -0.85 14.41 -9.84
CA THR A 120 -1.91 14.96 -8.98
C THR A 120 -3.20 14.17 -9.15
N ALA A 121 -3.60 13.88 -10.39
CA ALA A 121 -4.78 13.07 -10.69
C ALA A 121 -4.64 11.64 -10.11
N LEU A 122 -3.46 11.02 -10.27
CA LEU A 122 -3.17 9.72 -9.67
C LEU A 122 -3.22 9.76 -8.14
N ARG A 123 -2.67 10.82 -7.52
CA ARG A 123 -2.75 10.98 -6.06
C ARG A 123 -4.19 11.04 -5.58
N GLU A 124 -5.05 11.80 -6.25
CA GLU A 124 -6.46 11.92 -5.89
C GLU A 124 -7.18 10.56 -6.01
N ALA A 125 -6.99 9.86 -7.12
CA ALA A 125 -7.60 8.56 -7.36
C ALA A 125 -7.12 7.49 -6.37
N LEU A 126 -5.80 7.37 -6.13
CA LEU A 126 -5.26 6.41 -5.16
C LEU A 126 -5.68 6.74 -3.74
N THR A 127 -5.73 8.02 -3.36
CA THR A 127 -6.19 8.40 -2.02
C THR A 127 -7.65 8.00 -1.82
N ALA A 128 -8.52 8.28 -2.80
CA ALA A 128 -9.92 7.89 -2.75
C ALA A 128 -10.11 6.36 -2.69
N HIS A 129 -9.32 5.62 -3.46
CA HIS A 129 -9.31 4.17 -3.44
C HIS A 129 -8.92 3.64 -2.05
N PHE A 130 -7.77 4.04 -1.52
CA PHE A 130 -7.34 3.60 -0.19
C PHE A 130 -8.33 3.99 0.92
N ASP A 131 -8.98 5.15 0.82
CA ASP A 131 -10.02 5.55 1.76
C ASP A 131 -11.23 4.60 1.68
N HIS A 132 -11.68 4.24 0.48
CA HIS A 132 -12.78 3.29 0.28
C HIS A 132 -12.43 1.88 0.77
N GLU A 133 -11.20 1.42 0.51
CA GLU A 133 -10.71 0.16 1.05
C GLU A 133 -10.71 0.16 2.57
N GLU A 134 -10.19 1.22 3.20
CA GLU A 134 -10.09 1.31 4.66
C GLU A 134 -11.45 1.43 5.34
N GLU A 135 -12.38 2.19 4.76
CA GLU A 135 -13.70 2.48 5.33
C GLU A 135 -14.74 1.38 5.09
N ALA A 136 -14.69 0.70 3.94
CA ALA A 136 -15.68 -0.30 3.54
C ALA A 136 -15.06 -1.68 3.27
N GLY A 137 -13.93 -1.73 2.57
CA GLY A 137 -13.23 -2.96 2.23
C GLY A 137 -12.74 -3.75 3.45
N LEU A 138 -11.98 -3.12 4.36
CA LEU A 138 -11.41 -3.76 5.54
C LEU A 138 -12.46 -4.26 6.53
N PRO A 139 -13.58 -3.54 6.80
CA PRO A 139 -14.69 -4.11 7.55
C PRO A 139 -15.30 -5.36 6.89
N LEU A 140 -15.41 -5.39 5.57
CA LEU A 140 -15.87 -6.59 4.87
C LEU A 140 -14.83 -7.72 4.99
N VAL A 141 -13.53 -7.41 4.86
CA VAL A 141 -12.43 -8.36 5.08
C VAL A 141 -12.54 -8.95 6.49
N ASP A 142 -12.67 -8.15 7.54
CA ASP A 142 -12.85 -8.65 8.91
C ASP A 142 -14.10 -9.54 8.99
N ALA A 143 -15.20 -9.18 8.35
CA ALA A 143 -16.44 -9.95 8.43
C ALA A 143 -16.40 -11.33 7.73
N VAL A 144 -15.57 -11.52 6.70
CA VAL A 144 -15.62 -12.76 5.87
C VAL A 144 -14.28 -13.48 5.72
N VAL A 145 -13.15 -12.84 5.99
CA VAL A 145 -11.83 -13.44 5.80
C VAL A 145 -11.40 -14.13 7.09
N SER A 146 -10.92 -15.38 6.97
CA SER A 146 -10.40 -16.11 8.13
C SER A 146 -8.97 -15.65 8.42
N ALA A 147 -8.50 -15.82 9.66
CA ALA A 147 -7.10 -15.53 10.01
C ALA A 147 -6.10 -16.25 9.08
N LYS A 148 -6.40 -17.49 8.69
CA LYS A 148 -5.58 -18.27 7.76
C LYS A 148 -5.50 -17.63 6.37
N ASP A 149 -6.63 -17.16 5.85
CA ASP A 149 -6.67 -16.53 4.52
C ASP A 149 -5.98 -15.15 4.57
N TRP A 150 -6.11 -14.42 5.68
CA TRP A 150 -5.38 -13.18 5.92
C TRP A 150 -3.86 -13.40 5.99
N ASP A 151 -3.42 -14.45 6.68
CA ASP A 151 -2.00 -14.84 6.74
C ASP A 151 -1.46 -15.20 5.34
N ALA A 152 -2.26 -15.88 4.51
CA ALA A 152 -1.90 -16.22 3.14
C ALA A 152 -1.76 -14.98 2.25
N PHE A 153 -2.66 -14.00 2.38
CA PHE A 153 -2.54 -12.70 1.72
C PHE A 153 -1.22 -12.00 2.11
N GLY A 154 -0.92 -11.93 3.41
CA GLY A 154 0.34 -11.36 3.89
C GLY A 154 1.57 -12.16 3.42
N GLU A 155 1.47 -13.48 3.28
CA GLU A 155 2.55 -14.33 2.77
C GLU A 155 2.85 -14.06 1.31
N GLU A 156 1.82 -13.90 0.47
CA GLU A 156 2.01 -13.58 -0.95
C GLU A 156 2.74 -12.24 -1.13
N GLN A 157 2.33 -11.21 -0.38
CA GLN A 157 3.04 -9.92 -0.39
C GLN A 157 4.51 -10.07 0.02
N ARG A 158 4.79 -10.79 1.12
CA ARG A 158 6.16 -11.06 1.57
C ARG A 158 6.98 -11.83 0.52
N ARG A 159 6.36 -12.79 -0.16
CA ARG A 159 7.00 -13.60 -1.22
C ARG A 159 7.38 -12.72 -2.41
N ARG A 160 6.48 -11.82 -2.84
CA ARG A 160 6.71 -10.86 -3.94
C ARG A 160 7.77 -9.82 -3.60
N VAL A 161 7.74 -9.28 -2.38
CA VAL A 161 8.79 -8.36 -1.89
C VAL A 161 10.15 -9.08 -1.84
N GLY A 162 10.17 -10.31 -1.34
CA GLY A 162 11.37 -11.13 -1.22
C GLY A 162 12.41 -10.58 -0.23
N THR A 163 13.46 -11.35 0.03
CA THR A 163 14.49 -11.00 1.03
C THR A 163 15.30 -9.77 0.66
N LYS A 164 15.55 -9.55 -0.64
CA LYS A 164 16.25 -8.36 -1.14
C LYS A 164 15.37 -7.10 -1.05
N GLY A 165 14.07 -7.23 -1.31
CA GLY A 165 13.11 -6.13 -1.22
C GLY A 165 12.83 -5.72 0.22
N ALA A 166 12.86 -6.65 1.18
CA ALA A 166 12.61 -6.35 2.60
C ALA A 166 13.54 -5.25 3.17
N ALA A 167 14.79 -5.20 2.70
CA ALA A 167 15.76 -4.18 3.12
C ALA A 167 15.42 -2.76 2.62
N SER A 168 14.62 -2.65 1.56
CA SER A 168 14.08 -1.38 1.04
C SER A 168 12.68 -1.11 1.59
N PHE A 169 11.87 -2.16 1.75
CA PHE A 169 10.47 -2.08 2.15
C PHE A 169 10.29 -1.50 3.55
N PHE A 170 10.97 -2.03 4.58
CA PHE A 170 10.76 -1.52 5.95
C PHE A 170 11.21 -0.06 6.13
N PRO A 171 12.37 0.38 5.63
CA PRO A 171 12.72 1.80 5.68
C PRO A 171 11.76 2.70 4.92
N TRP A 172 11.27 2.28 3.75
CA TRP A 172 10.25 3.01 3.00
C TRP A 172 8.92 3.09 3.76
N LEU A 173 8.44 1.96 4.29
CA LEU A 173 7.18 1.85 5.04
C LEU A 173 7.19 2.79 6.26
N LEU A 174 8.32 2.83 6.98
CA LEU A 174 8.45 3.55 8.25
C LEU A 174 9.07 4.95 8.11
N ASP A 175 9.31 5.42 6.88
CA ASP A 175 9.81 6.75 6.61
C ASP A 175 8.77 7.81 7.02
N SER A 176 9.15 8.71 7.93
CA SER A 176 8.24 9.71 8.54
C SER A 176 6.98 9.13 9.20
N ALA A 177 6.91 7.82 9.44
CA ALA A 177 5.77 7.21 10.12
C ALA A 177 5.69 7.66 11.59
N PRO A 178 4.48 7.85 12.16
CA PRO A 178 4.34 8.14 13.58
C PRO A 178 5.01 7.05 14.44
N ALA A 179 5.60 7.44 15.57
CA ALA A 179 6.30 6.51 16.46
C ALA A 179 5.41 5.35 16.92
N ALA A 180 4.10 5.59 17.10
CA ALA A 180 3.12 4.57 17.42
C ALA A 180 2.95 3.53 16.30
N THR A 181 2.88 3.97 15.04
CA THR A 181 2.81 3.09 13.86
C THR A 181 4.08 2.27 13.73
N GLU A 182 5.26 2.91 13.86
CA GLU A 182 6.54 2.19 13.85
C GLU A 182 6.61 1.11 14.94
N GLN A 183 6.19 1.43 16.17
CA GLN A 183 6.18 0.46 17.26
C GLN A 183 5.29 -0.74 16.94
N LYS A 184 4.08 -0.52 16.43
CA LYS A 184 3.15 -1.59 16.06
C LYS A 184 3.69 -2.45 14.92
N VAL A 185 4.16 -1.84 13.83
CA VAL A 185 4.77 -2.57 12.70
C VAL A 185 5.95 -3.42 13.17
N LEU A 186 6.88 -2.85 13.94
CA LEU A 186 8.04 -3.60 14.41
C LEU A 186 7.66 -4.71 15.40
N ALA A 187 6.55 -4.61 16.14
CA ALA A 187 6.08 -5.68 17.00
C ALA A 187 5.73 -6.96 16.21
N LEU A 188 5.24 -6.81 14.97
CA LEU A 188 4.91 -7.90 14.05
C LEU A 188 6.13 -8.54 13.37
N VAL A 189 7.31 -7.89 13.47
CA VAL A 189 8.52 -8.29 12.76
C VAL A 189 9.46 -9.12 13.66
N PRO A 190 10.06 -10.23 13.16
CA PRO A 190 11.00 -11.03 13.93
C PRO A 190 12.21 -10.22 14.46
N GLY A 191 12.71 -10.59 15.65
CA GLY A 191 13.82 -9.90 16.33
C GLY A 191 15.06 -9.63 15.47
N PRO A 192 15.58 -10.60 14.70
CA PRO A 192 16.73 -10.38 13.83
C PRO A 192 16.48 -9.33 12.74
N ILE A 193 15.28 -9.31 12.15
CA ILE A 193 14.90 -8.34 11.11
C ILE A 193 14.77 -6.94 11.72
N ARG A 194 14.20 -6.80 12.92
CA ARG A 194 14.19 -5.52 13.65
C ARG A 194 15.59 -4.95 13.88
N LEU A 195 16.55 -5.83 14.21
CA LEU A 195 17.94 -5.40 14.44
C LEU A 195 18.58 -4.91 13.14
N LEU A 196 18.44 -5.66 12.03
CA LEU A 196 18.94 -5.28 10.71
C LEU A 196 18.31 -3.96 10.23
N PHE A 197 17.01 -3.81 10.43
CA PHE A 197 16.29 -2.58 10.13
C PHE A 197 16.93 -1.37 10.83
N ARG A 198 17.07 -1.43 12.16
CA ARG A 198 17.59 -0.33 12.98
C ARG A 198 19.05 -0.02 12.72
N LYS A 199 19.89 -1.04 12.54
CA LYS A 199 21.35 -0.89 12.49
C LYS A 199 21.91 -0.70 11.08
N THR A 200 21.18 -1.15 10.06
CA THR A 200 21.73 -1.20 8.70
C THR A 200 20.79 -0.59 7.68
N TRP A 201 19.53 -1.04 7.62
CA TRP A 201 18.64 -0.67 6.52
C TRP A 201 18.16 0.78 6.62
N ARG A 202 17.67 1.22 7.79
CA ARG A 202 17.21 2.59 8.00
C ARG A 202 18.32 3.62 7.75
N PRO A 203 19.52 3.53 8.37
CA PRO A 203 20.60 4.49 8.10
C PRO A 203 21.03 4.52 6.63
N LYS A 204 21.05 3.36 5.96
CA LYS A 204 21.37 3.28 4.53
C LYS A 204 20.28 3.93 3.68
N TYR A 205 19.01 3.74 4.01
CA TYR A 205 17.90 4.36 3.30
C TYR A 205 17.93 5.87 3.48
N GLU A 206 18.04 6.38 4.72
CA GLU A 206 18.09 7.82 5.02
C GLU A 206 19.24 8.52 4.28
N LYS A 207 20.43 7.90 4.24
CA LYS A 207 21.59 8.42 3.50
C LYS A 207 21.36 8.50 1.99
N ASN A 208 20.58 7.57 1.43
CA ASN A 208 20.38 7.44 -0.02
C ASN A 208 18.99 7.91 -0.48
N SER A 209 18.18 8.45 0.43
CA SER A 209 16.78 8.77 0.16
C SER A 209 16.69 9.85 -0.92
N PRO A 210 15.90 9.63 -1.99
CA PRO A 210 15.66 10.66 -3.00
C PRO A 210 14.88 11.85 -2.41
N TRP A 211 14.28 11.66 -1.23
CA TRP A 211 13.38 12.62 -0.60
C TRP A 211 14.07 13.64 0.29
N GLY A 212 15.41 13.68 0.40
CA GLY A 212 16.11 14.53 1.37
C GLY A 212 15.71 16.02 1.37
N GLN A 213 15.32 16.58 0.22
CA GLN A 213 14.80 17.96 0.10
C GLN A 213 13.29 18.10 0.36
N PHE A 214 12.56 16.99 0.39
CA PHE A 214 11.10 16.87 0.61
C PHE A 214 10.74 16.23 1.96
N SER A 215 11.74 15.84 2.77
CA SER A 215 11.55 15.24 4.11
C SER A 215 11.17 16.26 5.19
N ARG A 216 10.96 17.53 4.82
CA ARG A 216 10.60 18.64 5.73
C ARG A 216 9.46 19.46 5.12
N SER A 217 8.26 18.91 5.17
CA SER A 217 7.01 19.63 4.93
C SER A 217 6.03 19.26 6.04
#